data_AF-A0A0H3GWJ7-F1
#
_entry.id   AF-A0A0H3GWJ7-F1
#
_cell.length_a   1.000
_cell.length_b   1.000
_cell.length_c   1.000
_cell.angle_alpha   90.00
_cell.angle_beta   90.00
_cell.angle_gamma   90.00
#
_symmetry.space_group_name_H-M   'P 1'
#
loop_
_entity.id
_entity.type
_entity.pdbx_description
1 polymer ?
#
loop_
_entity_poly.entity_id
_entity_poly.type
_entity_poly.pdbx_seq_one_letter_code
_entity_poly.pdbx_strand_id
1 'polypeptide(L)'
;MHSDIGGGYPPGDQGKANGKDDALLLSQIPLNDIYTAAFSAGAPLKVPQDTLPEFFKNDAWRKMPLDLLDAFFVDEALVNRFNAWRELTLGQTTPKTFDPEAASHYEPPAAGGSLETVIAEQMAWITAWRIDRYARGSMLKTPFYQRAKNTDALPAARKAAEEVRDEKQAAVLRARQNQIANQPPDRMDELVLQPGVKDFDPKMDQTQLFDAAKEFGKDYHDGYRIPDNLAQLVLDTVLQPVIFVLNTDDEAQEYRRMKRDGEARVVVLFPEAGEASNAEQPAGLVRALFDDQIHDSRAWFMYAALGTREMWTGYFRYRMIYFSERCSKPLSPLVLAGDLVGFATVTAGVVLSFRQKRLTGKLAGLAATGAVRSLEVAVLDKITGEALPELPGGAQLRAFTHEPGTVVAQQKARKAEEQLARGQAALPASWL
;
A
#
# COMPACT_ATOMS: atom_id res chain seq x y z
N MET A 1 -7.03 -2.18 -3.21
CA MET A 1 -5.70 -1.63 -2.86
C MET A 1 -5.84 -0.45 -1.91
N HIS A 2 -4.77 0.30 -1.62
CA HIS A 2 -4.76 1.36 -0.59
C HIS A 2 -5.80 2.47 -0.86
N SER A 3 -5.73 3.13 -2.03
CA SER A 3 -6.65 4.21 -2.39
C SER A 3 -8.00 3.72 -2.92
N ASP A 4 -8.17 2.42 -3.19
CA ASP A 4 -9.50 1.83 -3.38
C ASP A 4 -10.34 1.84 -2.09
N ILE A 5 -9.69 2.01 -0.93
CA ILE A 5 -10.35 2.12 0.38
C ILE A 5 -10.39 3.58 0.82
N GLY A 6 -9.23 4.25 0.85
CA GLY A 6 -9.12 5.63 1.36
C GLY A 6 -9.57 6.71 0.37
N GLY A 7 -9.85 6.35 -0.88
CA GLY A 7 -10.05 7.30 -1.97
C GLY A 7 -8.75 7.88 -2.51
N GLY A 8 -8.84 8.59 -3.64
CA GLY A 8 -7.74 9.35 -4.25
C GLY A 8 -7.43 9.00 -5.70
N TYR A 9 -7.94 7.87 -6.21
CA TYR A 9 -7.92 7.58 -7.64
C TYR A 9 -9.03 8.39 -8.35
N PRO A 10 -8.73 9.08 -9.46
CA PRO A 10 -9.76 9.68 -10.30
C PRO A 10 -10.39 8.64 -11.25
N PRO A 11 -11.58 8.90 -11.81
CA PRO A 11 -12.15 8.09 -12.86
C PRO A 11 -11.19 7.90 -14.05
N GLY A 12 -11.05 6.65 -14.51
CA GLY A 12 -10.20 6.26 -15.64
C GLY A 12 -8.73 6.00 -15.31
N ASP A 13 -8.27 6.20 -14.07
CA ASP A 13 -6.89 5.85 -13.67
C ASP A 13 -6.68 4.34 -13.80
N GLN A 14 -5.59 3.91 -14.44
CA GLN A 14 -5.36 2.50 -14.81
C GLN A 14 -6.49 1.87 -15.65
N GLY A 15 -7.31 2.69 -16.31
CA GLY A 15 -8.48 2.25 -17.05
C GLY A 15 -9.59 1.66 -16.17
N LYS A 16 -9.62 2.01 -14.87
CA LYS A 16 -10.63 1.62 -13.88
C LYS A 16 -11.67 2.73 -13.70
N ALA A 17 -12.87 2.37 -13.24
CA ALA A 17 -13.97 3.28 -12.94
C ALA A 17 -14.21 4.34 -14.04
N ASN A 18 -14.35 3.92 -15.31
CA ASN A 18 -14.55 4.83 -16.44
C ASN A 18 -16.00 5.36 -16.47
N GLY A 19 -16.36 6.14 -15.44
CA GLY A 19 -17.60 6.91 -15.37
C GLY A 19 -17.39 8.37 -15.75
N LYS A 20 -18.50 9.11 -15.79
CA LYS A 20 -18.49 10.58 -15.93
C LYS A 20 -18.10 11.29 -14.61
N ASP A 21 -18.20 10.58 -13.51
CA ASP A 21 -18.03 11.01 -12.13
C ASP A 21 -17.43 9.86 -11.30
N ASP A 22 -17.37 10.06 -9.99
CA ASP A 22 -16.71 9.15 -9.04
C ASP A 22 -17.56 7.92 -8.70
N ALA A 23 -18.79 7.80 -9.20
CA ALA A 23 -19.78 6.80 -8.75
C ALA A 23 -19.36 5.34 -8.97
N LEU A 24 -18.45 5.09 -9.92
CA LEU A 24 -17.91 3.77 -10.21
C LEU A 24 -16.60 3.45 -9.46
N LEU A 25 -16.03 4.40 -8.71
CA LEU A 25 -14.83 4.18 -7.91
C LEU A 25 -15.15 3.29 -6.70
N LEU A 26 -14.32 2.26 -6.48
CA LEU A 26 -14.51 1.33 -5.37
C LEU A 26 -14.55 2.03 -4.00
N SER A 27 -13.82 3.15 -3.86
CA SER A 27 -13.77 3.95 -2.64
C SER A 27 -15.09 4.59 -2.24
N GLN A 28 -16.09 4.65 -3.14
CA GLN A 28 -17.41 5.16 -2.80
C GLN A 28 -18.15 4.27 -1.80
N ILE A 29 -17.86 2.96 -1.78
CA ILE A 29 -18.45 2.04 -0.81
C ILE A 29 -17.95 2.33 0.63
N PRO A 30 -16.64 2.29 0.93
CA PRO A 30 -16.14 2.63 2.26
C PRO A 30 -16.38 4.10 2.64
N LEU A 31 -16.52 5.03 1.68
CA LEU A 31 -16.94 6.41 1.94
C LEU A 31 -18.35 6.47 2.54
N ASN A 32 -19.31 5.73 1.98
CA ASN A 32 -20.68 5.66 2.52
C ASN A 32 -20.74 4.89 3.85
N ASP A 33 -19.89 3.87 4.00
CA ASP A 33 -19.73 3.10 5.23
C ASP A 33 -19.28 3.99 6.40
N ILE A 34 -18.19 4.75 6.21
CA ILE A 34 -17.67 5.67 7.23
C ILE A 34 -18.61 6.84 7.50
N TYR A 35 -19.31 7.34 6.47
CA TYR A 35 -20.33 8.39 6.64
C TYR A 35 -21.44 7.92 7.59
N THR A 36 -21.97 6.73 7.33
CA THR A 36 -23.04 6.14 8.17
C THR A 36 -22.56 5.92 9.59
N ALA A 37 -21.39 5.29 9.78
CA ALA A 37 -20.82 5.05 11.10
C ALA A 37 -20.56 6.35 11.89
N ALA A 38 -20.00 7.37 11.24
CA ALA A 38 -19.76 8.68 11.86
C ALA A 38 -21.06 9.40 12.21
N PHE A 39 -22.06 9.36 11.31
CA PHE A 39 -23.37 9.95 11.56
C PHE A 39 -24.06 9.30 12.77
N SER A 40 -24.08 7.96 12.84
CA SER A 40 -24.63 7.21 13.98
C SER A 40 -23.88 7.48 15.29
N ALA A 41 -22.59 7.80 15.24
CA ALA A 41 -21.79 8.20 16.39
C ALA A 41 -22.00 9.68 16.80
N GLY A 42 -22.86 10.43 16.09
CA GLY A 42 -23.19 11.82 16.40
C GLY A 42 -22.28 12.86 15.74
N ALA A 43 -21.52 12.48 14.72
CA ALA A 43 -20.74 13.47 13.94
C ALA A 43 -21.69 14.48 13.27
N PRO A 44 -21.36 15.79 13.28
CA PRO A 44 -22.21 16.84 12.74
C PRO A 44 -22.14 16.91 11.20
N LEU A 45 -22.58 15.84 10.53
CA LEU A 45 -22.55 15.72 9.08
C LEU A 45 -23.84 16.26 8.46
N LYS A 46 -23.71 16.78 7.23
CA LYS A 46 -24.83 17.16 6.39
C LYS A 46 -25.57 15.92 5.90
N VAL A 47 -26.86 16.06 5.59
CA VAL A 47 -27.72 14.97 5.07
C VAL A 47 -28.40 15.40 3.76
N PRO A 48 -28.90 14.45 2.95
CA PRO A 48 -29.76 14.78 1.81
C PRO A 48 -30.96 15.62 2.24
N GLN A 49 -31.35 16.59 1.42
CA GLN A 49 -32.42 17.53 1.79
C GLN A 49 -33.73 16.82 2.13
N ASP A 50 -34.07 15.76 1.40
CA ASP A 50 -35.35 15.06 1.52
C ASP A 50 -35.44 14.16 2.76
N THR A 51 -34.33 13.96 3.48
CA THR A 51 -34.30 13.21 4.75
C THR A 51 -34.42 14.12 5.97
N LEU A 52 -34.39 15.45 5.81
CA LEU A 52 -34.52 16.37 6.95
C LEU A 52 -35.98 16.42 7.46
N PRO A 53 -36.19 16.27 8.78
CA PRO A 53 -37.49 16.55 9.39
C PRO A 53 -37.99 17.96 9.07
N GLU A 54 -39.32 18.13 8.98
CA GLU A 54 -39.96 19.40 8.62
C GLU A 54 -39.41 20.60 9.40
N PHE A 55 -39.23 20.42 10.71
CA PHE A 55 -38.70 21.45 11.61
C PHE A 55 -37.30 21.97 11.22
N PHE A 56 -36.47 21.13 10.57
CA PHE A 56 -35.11 21.47 10.14
C PHE A 56 -35.00 21.85 8.66
N LYS A 57 -36.10 21.88 7.90
CA LYS A 57 -36.03 22.14 6.45
C LYS A 57 -35.47 23.51 6.09
N ASN A 58 -35.48 24.49 6.99
CA ASN A 58 -34.90 25.82 6.75
C ASN A 58 -33.41 25.91 7.14
N ASP A 59 -32.84 24.90 7.79
CA ASP A 59 -31.44 24.86 8.20
C ASP A 59 -30.54 24.48 7.02
N ALA A 60 -30.26 25.43 6.14
CA ALA A 60 -29.44 25.19 4.94
C ALA A 60 -28.05 24.59 5.25
N TRP A 61 -27.47 24.92 6.42
CA TRP A 61 -26.19 24.41 6.86
C TRP A 61 -26.19 22.90 7.18
N ARG A 62 -27.36 22.28 7.38
CA ARG A 62 -27.52 20.82 7.56
C ARG A 62 -27.67 20.06 6.25
N LYS A 63 -27.90 20.75 5.14
CA LYS A 63 -28.19 20.14 3.84
C LYS A 63 -26.92 19.86 3.06
N MET A 64 -26.85 18.68 2.43
CA MET A 64 -25.92 18.45 1.34
C MET A 64 -26.37 19.27 0.12
N PRO A 65 -25.54 20.16 -0.43
CA PRO A 65 -25.76 20.69 -1.77
C PRO A 65 -25.61 19.57 -2.82
N LEU A 66 -26.12 19.79 -4.04
CA LEU A 66 -26.19 18.76 -5.08
C LEU A 66 -24.83 18.20 -5.48
N ASP A 67 -23.82 19.05 -5.60
CA ASP A 67 -22.44 18.67 -5.89
C ASP A 67 -21.84 17.75 -4.81
N LEU A 68 -22.17 18.02 -3.54
CA LEU A 68 -21.77 17.15 -2.44
C LEU A 68 -22.53 15.82 -2.47
N LEU A 69 -23.82 15.84 -2.82
CA LEU A 69 -24.61 14.61 -2.95
C LEU A 69 -24.05 13.70 -4.06
N ASP A 70 -23.67 14.28 -5.20
CA ASP A 70 -23.05 13.56 -6.32
C ASP A 70 -21.71 12.93 -5.91
N ALA A 71 -20.94 13.58 -5.04
CA ALA A 71 -19.68 13.03 -4.51
C ALA A 71 -19.86 11.80 -3.59
N PHE A 72 -21.07 11.55 -3.08
CA PHE A 72 -21.41 10.35 -2.30
C PHE A 72 -22.16 9.29 -3.12
N PHE A 73 -22.51 9.60 -4.37
CA PHE A 73 -23.25 8.69 -5.23
C PHE A 73 -22.45 7.42 -5.52
N VAL A 74 -23.16 6.30 -5.61
CA VAL A 74 -22.61 4.96 -5.90
C VAL A 74 -23.41 4.36 -7.04
N ASP A 75 -22.73 3.97 -8.11
CA ASP A 75 -23.38 3.34 -9.26
C ASP A 75 -23.83 1.91 -8.91
N GLU A 76 -25.00 1.50 -9.42
CA GLU A 76 -25.59 0.19 -9.15
C GLU A 76 -24.67 -0.96 -9.60
N ALA A 77 -23.92 -0.79 -10.70
CA ALA A 77 -22.99 -1.80 -11.16
C ALA A 77 -21.85 -2.03 -10.16
N LEU A 78 -21.37 -0.97 -9.50
CA LEU A 78 -20.37 -1.09 -8.43
C LEU A 78 -20.95 -1.83 -7.21
N VAL A 79 -22.17 -1.48 -6.79
CA VAL A 79 -22.87 -2.14 -5.67
C VAL A 79 -23.01 -3.65 -5.93
N ASN A 80 -23.47 -4.04 -7.12
CA ASN A 80 -23.66 -5.44 -7.49
C ASN A 80 -22.34 -6.22 -7.50
N ARG A 81 -21.27 -5.63 -8.06
CA ARG A 81 -19.93 -6.24 -8.08
C ARG A 81 -19.33 -6.39 -6.68
N PHE A 82 -19.49 -5.37 -5.83
CA PHE A 82 -19.02 -5.41 -4.45
C PHE A 82 -19.76 -6.46 -3.60
N ASN A 83 -21.08 -6.54 -3.73
CA ASN A 83 -21.87 -7.56 -3.03
C ASN A 83 -21.55 -8.98 -3.51
N ALA A 84 -21.34 -9.17 -4.81
CA ALA A 84 -20.85 -10.46 -5.34
C ALA A 84 -19.49 -10.87 -4.76
N TRP A 85 -18.59 -9.90 -4.53
CA TRP A 85 -17.32 -10.12 -3.85
C TRP A 85 -17.51 -10.56 -2.40
N ARG A 86 -18.42 -9.92 -1.65
CA ARG A 86 -18.73 -10.32 -0.27
C ARG A 86 -19.31 -11.73 -0.19
N GLU A 87 -20.25 -12.05 -1.08
CA GLU A 87 -20.88 -13.37 -1.14
C GLU A 87 -19.88 -14.46 -1.49
N LEU A 88 -19.14 -14.29 -2.59
CA LEU A 88 -18.25 -15.32 -3.11
C LEU A 88 -17.03 -15.54 -2.21
N THR A 89 -16.46 -14.46 -1.69
CA THR A 89 -15.13 -14.52 -1.06
C THR A 89 -15.16 -14.49 0.47
N LEU A 90 -16.24 -13.98 1.07
CA LEU A 90 -16.39 -13.88 2.53
C LEU A 90 -17.56 -14.72 3.06
N GLY A 91 -18.36 -15.34 2.19
CA GLY A 91 -19.55 -16.10 2.59
C GLY A 91 -20.64 -15.25 3.24
N GLN A 92 -20.62 -13.93 3.02
CA GLN A 92 -21.59 -13.01 3.57
C GLN A 92 -22.78 -12.87 2.63
N THR A 93 -23.98 -13.21 3.09
CA THR A 93 -25.20 -13.13 2.28
C THR A 93 -25.67 -11.69 2.11
N THR A 94 -26.04 -11.28 0.89
CA THR A 94 -26.74 -10.01 0.65
C THR A 94 -28.24 -10.22 0.80
N PRO A 95 -28.93 -9.52 1.73
CA PRO A 95 -30.38 -9.58 1.82
C PRO A 95 -31.01 -9.07 0.52
N LYS A 96 -31.97 -9.82 -0.03
CA LYS A 96 -32.71 -9.41 -1.25
C LYS A 96 -33.82 -8.40 -0.94
N THR A 97 -34.26 -8.35 0.31
CA THR A 97 -35.31 -7.47 0.80
C THR A 97 -34.86 -6.89 2.13
N PHE A 98 -35.14 -5.62 2.35
CA PHE A 98 -34.87 -4.95 3.60
C PHE A 98 -36.18 -4.47 4.20
N ASP A 99 -36.35 -4.71 5.49
CA ASP A 99 -37.33 -3.98 6.29
C ASP A 99 -36.88 -2.51 6.36
N PRO A 100 -37.74 -1.50 6.06
CA PRO A 100 -37.37 -0.10 6.18
C PRO A 100 -36.74 0.28 7.53
N GLU A 101 -37.15 -0.36 8.62
CA GLU A 101 -36.53 -0.13 9.94
C GLU A 101 -35.10 -0.69 9.97
N ALA A 102 -34.90 -1.91 9.46
CA ALA A 102 -33.56 -2.49 9.32
C ALA A 102 -32.66 -1.68 8.37
N ALA A 103 -33.22 -1.07 7.32
CA ALA A 103 -32.46 -0.21 6.40
C ALA A 103 -31.95 1.09 7.08
N SER A 104 -32.59 1.52 8.17
CA SER A 104 -32.15 2.68 8.96
C SER A 104 -31.00 2.38 9.93
N HIS A 105 -30.69 1.10 10.14
CA HIS A 105 -29.63 0.65 11.02
C HIS A 105 -28.60 -0.17 10.25
N TYR A 106 -27.39 0.37 10.14
CA TYR A 106 -26.29 -0.33 9.50
C TYR A 106 -25.34 -0.91 10.54
N GLU A 107 -25.26 -2.24 10.58
CA GLU A 107 -24.26 -2.97 11.33
C GLU A 107 -23.40 -3.80 10.33
N PRO A 108 -22.11 -3.50 10.17
CA PRO A 108 -21.27 -4.24 9.23
C PRO A 108 -21.06 -5.68 9.74
N PRO A 109 -21.32 -6.70 8.92
CA PRO A 109 -21.11 -8.09 9.35
C PRO A 109 -19.62 -8.36 9.53
N ALA A 110 -19.29 -8.96 10.68
CA ALA A 110 -17.94 -9.45 10.93
C ALA A 110 -17.53 -10.52 9.90
N ALA A 111 -16.26 -10.51 9.50
CA ALA A 111 -15.71 -11.60 8.71
C ALA A 111 -15.53 -12.85 9.59
N GLY A 112 -15.66 -14.04 9.00
CA GLY A 112 -15.60 -15.31 9.74
C GLY A 112 -14.22 -15.74 10.27
N GLY A 113 -13.18 -14.91 10.14
CA GLY A 113 -11.80 -15.25 10.49
C GLY A 113 -10.97 -14.06 10.94
N SER A 114 -9.73 -14.31 11.35
CA SER A 114 -8.79 -13.24 11.72
C SER A 114 -8.43 -12.37 10.51
N LEU A 115 -8.01 -11.13 10.74
CA LEU A 115 -7.63 -10.21 9.68
C LEU A 115 -6.54 -10.79 8.76
N GLU A 116 -5.57 -11.51 9.33
CA GLU A 116 -4.50 -12.17 8.58
C GLU A 116 -5.04 -13.27 7.67
N THR A 117 -5.98 -14.09 8.18
CA THR A 117 -6.59 -15.19 7.41
C THR A 117 -7.44 -14.64 6.28
N VAL A 118 -8.30 -13.67 6.58
CA VAL A 118 -9.16 -13.01 5.57
C VAL A 118 -8.29 -12.33 4.51
N ILE A 119 -7.26 -11.58 4.89
CA ILE A 119 -6.35 -10.95 3.92
C ILE A 119 -5.64 -12.02 3.07
N ALA A 120 -5.19 -13.13 3.64
CA ALA A 120 -4.56 -14.20 2.88
C ALA A 120 -5.51 -14.80 1.83
N GLU A 121 -6.79 -15.01 2.18
CA GLU A 121 -7.82 -15.49 1.26
C GLU A 121 -8.13 -14.49 0.15
N GLN A 122 -8.27 -13.20 0.50
CA GLN A 122 -8.48 -12.14 -0.49
C GLN A 122 -7.29 -11.99 -1.44
N MET A 123 -6.07 -12.16 -0.92
CA MET A 123 -4.86 -12.18 -1.73
C MET A 123 -4.80 -13.40 -2.66
N ALA A 124 -5.37 -14.55 -2.29
CA ALA A 124 -5.50 -15.69 -3.18
C ALA A 124 -6.47 -15.40 -4.35
N TRP A 125 -7.59 -14.73 -4.10
CA TRP A 125 -8.54 -14.34 -5.16
C TRP A 125 -7.93 -13.39 -6.20
N ILE A 126 -7.25 -12.33 -5.77
CA ILE A 126 -6.59 -11.43 -6.72
C ILE A 126 -5.35 -12.07 -7.36
N THR A 127 -4.68 -13.01 -6.69
CA THR A 127 -3.61 -13.81 -7.31
C THR A 127 -4.19 -14.67 -8.44
N ALA A 128 -5.37 -15.28 -8.26
CA ALA A 128 -6.06 -16.02 -9.32
C ALA A 128 -6.40 -15.13 -10.52
N TRP A 129 -6.89 -13.91 -10.27
CA TRP A 129 -7.11 -12.90 -11.32
C TRP A 129 -5.81 -12.56 -12.07
N ARG A 130 -4.71 -12.33 -11.36
CA ARG A 130 -3.40 -12.04 -11.96
C ARG A 130 -2.81 -13.23 -12.72
N ILE A 131 -3.03 -14.48 -12.30
CA ILE A 131 -2.59 -15.66 -13.06
C ILE A 131 -3.15 -15.61 -14.47
N ASP A 132 -4.44 -15.31 -14.62
CA ASP A 132 -5.03 -15.23 -15.96
C ASP A 132 -4.68 -13.93 -16.68
N ARG A 133 -4.98 -12.79 -16.07
CA ARG A 133 -4.81 -11.47 -16.70
C ARG A 133 -3.35 -11.13 -16.97
N TYR A 134 -2.47 -11.37 -16.00
CA TYR A 134 -1.05 -11.03 -16.10
C TYR A 134 -0.22 -12.19 -16.65
N ALA A 135 -0.16 -13.33 -15.95
CA ALA A 135 0.77 -14.40 -16.34
C ALA A 135 0.40 -15.07 -17.68
N ARG A 136 -0.90 -15.33 -17.93
CA ARG A 136 -1.38 -15.86 -19.23
C ARG A 136 -1.62 -14.77 -20.29
N GLY A 137 -1.48 -13.49 -19.91
CA GLY A 137 -1.54 -12.36 -20.84
C GLY A 137 -2.93 -12.00 -21.35
N SER A 138 -4.02 -12.48 -20.73
CA SER A 138 -5.38 -12.15 -21.19
C SER A 138 -5.74 -10.67 -20.97
N MET A 139 -5.03 -9.96 -20.08
CA MET A 139 -5.18 -8.51 -19.84
C MET A 139 -5.16 -7.70 -21.13
N LEU A 140 -4.28 -8.01 -22.10
CA LEU A 140 -4.12 -7.21 -23.32
C LEU A 140 -5.40 -7.10 -24.17
N LYS A 141 -6.33 -8.05 -24.00
CA LYS A 141 -7.61 -8.09 -24.71
C LYS A 141 -8.75 -7.47 -23.91
N THR A 142 -8.51 -7.11 -22.66
CA THR A 142 -9.56 -6.58 -21.77
C THR A 142 -9.79 -5.09 -22.00
N PRO A 143 -11.05 -4.62 -21.87
CA PRO A 143 -11.36 -3.21 -22.03
C PRO A 143 -10.62 -2.29 -21.06
N PHE A 144 -10.39 -2.69 -19.80
CA PHE A 144 -9.72 -1.81 -18.82
C PHE A 144 -8.30 -1.47 -19.26
N TYR A 145 -7.53 -2.45 -19.73
CA TYR A 145 -6.17 -2.20 -20.20
C TYR A 145 -6.13 -1.31 -21.45
N GLN A 146 -7.09 -1.52 -22.37
CA GLN A 146 -7.18 -0.72 -23.60
C GLN A 146 -7.57 0.74 -23.34
N ARG A 147 -8.31 1.01 -22.26
CA ARG A 147 -8.69 2.36 -21.83
C ARG A 147 -7.64 3.07 -20.98
N ALA A 148 -6.66 2.33 -20.45
CA ALA A 148 -5.61 2.89 -19.58
C ALA A 148 -4.79 3.94 -20.34
N LYS A 149 -4.51 5.08 -19.69
CA LYS A 149 -3.79 6.19 -20.32
C LYS A 149 -2.32 5.84 -20.55
N ASN A 150 -1.74 6.37 -21.61
CA ASN A 150 -0.34 6.15 -21.95
C ASN A 150 0.32 7.34 -22.67
N THR A 151 -0.18 8.56 -22.42
CA THR A 151 0.25 9.78 -23.12
C THR A 151 1.71 10.14 -22.85
N ASP A 152 2.23 9.76 -21.68
CA ASP A 152 3.57 10.15 -21.22
C ASP A 152 4.56 8.98 -21.29
N ALA A 153 4.23 7.96 -22.10
CA ALA A 153 5.05 6.75 -22.25
C ALA A 153 6.42 7.06 -22.86
N LEU A 154 6.44 7.85 -23.93
CA LEU A 154 7.65 8.23 -24.65
C LEU A 154 8.46 9.26 -23.85
N PRO A 155 9.81 9.16 -23.80
CA PRO A 155 10.65 10.08 -23.04
C PRO A 155 10.41 11.57 -23.36
N ALA A 156 10.19 11.91 -24.63
CA ALA A 156 9.94 13.30 -25.04
C ALA A 156 8.59 13.84 -24.52
N ALA A 157 7.52 13.04 -24.61
CA ALA A 157 6.20 13.42 -24.10
C ALA A 157 6.21 13.54 -22.57
N ARG A 158 6.89 12.60 -21.90
CA ARG A 158 7.09 12.64 -20.45
C ARG A 158 7.79 13.91 -20.00
N LYS A 159 8.90 14.25 -20.65
CA LYS A 159 9.67 15.47 -20.34
C LYS A 159 8.82 16.73 -20.54
N ALA A 160 8.06 16.80 -21.63
CA ALA A 160 7.15 17.93 -21.87
C ALA A 160 6.06 18.04 -20.79
N ALA A 161 5.49 16.91 -20.34
CA ALA A 161 4.50 16.90 -19.26
C ALA A 161 5.11 17.32 -17.91
N GLU A 162 6.34 16.91 -17.63
CA GLU A 162 7.11 17.32 -16.44
C GLU A 162 7.38 18.83 -16.45
N GLU A 163 7.84 19.38 -17.58
CA GLU A 163 8.05 20.82 -17.76
C GLU A 163 6.76 21.63 -17.49
N VAL A 164 5.62 21.18 -18.01
CA VAL A 164 4.31 21.82 -17.75
C VAL A 164 3.93 21.77 -16.26
N ARG A 165 4.22 20.67 -15.56
CA ARG A 165 3.99 20.58 -14.11
C ARG A 165 4.91 21.55 -13.37
N ASP A 166 6.18 21.61 -13.74
CA ASP A 166 7.18 22.44 -13.06
C ASP A 166 6.91 23.93 -13.26
N GLU A 167 6.39 24.35 -14.42
CA GLU A 167 5.89 25.71 -14.63
C GLU A 167 4.76 26.08 -13.65
N LYS A 168 3.80 25.15 -13.44
CA LYS A 168 2.73 25.34 -12.44
C LYS A 168 3.29 25.41 -11.03
N GLN A 169 4.26 24.56 -10.70
CA GLN A 169 4.92 24.57 -9.39
C GLN A 169 5.70 25.87 -9.17
N ALA A 170 6.40 26.39 -10.19
CA ALA A 170 7.08 27.67 -10.12
C ALA A 170 6.10 28.83 -9.90
N ALA A 171 4.90 28.78 -10.49
CA ALA A 171 3.84 29.75 -10.22
C ALA A 171 3.37 29.70 -8.76
N VAL A 172 3.19 28.51 -8.17
CA VAL A 172 2.86 28.36 -6.75
C VAL A 172 3.97 28.94 -5.86
N LEU A 173 5.24 28.68 -6.18
CA LEU A 173 6.37 29.21 -5.40
C LEU A 173 6.41 30.75 -5.43
N ARG A 174 6.15 31.38 -6.58
CA ARG A 174 6.02 32.83 -6.68
C ARG A 174 4.84 33.37 -5.87
N ALA A 175 3.70 32.69 -5.92
CA ALA A 175 2.53 33.06 -5.13
C ALA A 175 2.83 32.99 -3.62
N ARG A 176 3.54 31.96 -3.15
CA ARG A 176 3.98 31.83 -1.75
C ARG A 176 4.90 32.96 -1.32
N GLN A 177 5.87 33.35 -2.16
CA GLN A 177 6.73 34.50 -1.88
C GLN A 177 5.91 35.78 -1.69
N ASN A 178 4.91 36.00 -2.54
CA ASN A 178 3.99 37.13 -2.40
C ASN A 178 3.13 37.04 -1.13
N GLN A 179 2.66 35.84 -0.76
CA GLN A 179 1.91 35.65 0.50
C GLN A 179 2.78 36.03 1.70
N ILE A 180 4.04 35.58 1.74
CA ILE A 180 4.99 35.91 2.81
C ILE A 180 5.28 37.42 2.85
N ALA A 181 5.55 38.03 1.68
CA ALA A 181 5.91 39.45 1.59
C ALA A 181 4.76 40.40 2.01
N ASN A 182 3.50 39.98 1.80
CA ASN A 182 2.32 40.76 2.15
C ASN A 182 1.74 40.43 3.54
N GLN A 183 2.27 39.41 4.23
CA GLN A 183 1.80 39.04 5.55
C GLN A 183 2.31 40.04 6.59
N PRO A 184 1.43 40.64 7.41
CA PRO A 184 1.84 41.45 8.54
C PRO A 184 2.75 40.65 9.50
N PRO A 185 3.91 41.19 9.94
CA PRO A 185 4.83 40.45 10.82
C PRO A 185 4.21 39.94 12.12
N ASP A 186 3.21 40.66 12.64
CA ASP A 186 2.44 40.33 13.85
C ASP A 186 1.42 39.20 13.66
N ARG A 187 1.17 38.76 12.42
CA ARG A 187 0.23 37.69 12.07
C ARG A 187 0.89 36.54 11.30
N MET A 188 2.21 36.39 11.39
CA MET A 188 2.93 35.36 10.63
C MET A 188 2.45 33.94 10.96
N ASP A 189 2.05 33.69 12.20
CA ASP A 189 1.55 32.38 12.65
C ASP A 189 0.22 31.99 12.00
N GLU A 190 -0.50 32.94 11.41
CA GLU A 190 -1.75 32.70 10.70
C GLU A 190 -1.54 32.41 9.20
N LEU A 191 -0.30 32.50 8.71
CA LEU A 191 0.01 32.38 7.29
C LEU A 191 -0.17 30.94 6.79
N VAL A 192 -1.23 30.73 6.01
CA VAL A 192 -1.43 29.48 5.27
C VAL A 192 -0.94 29.65 3.83
N LEU A 193 0.20 29.03 3.53
CA LEU A 193 0.77 29.05 2.20
C LEU A 193 -0.07 28.21 1.23
N GLN A 194 -0.17 28.68 -0.02
CA GLN A 194 -0.85 27.95 -1.09
C GLN A 194 -0.28 26.53 -1.21
N PRO A 195 -1.12 25.48 -1.32
CA PRO A 195 -0.64 24.12 -1.50
C PRO A 195 0.17 23.97 -2.79
N GLY A 196 1.17 23.08 -2.75
CA GLY A 196 1.99 22.76 -3.92
C GLY A 196 1.20 22.01 -4.99
N VAL A 197 1.75 21.96 -6.21
CA VAL A 197 1.29 21.01 -7.22
C VAL A 197 1.73 19.61 -6.79
N LYS A 198 0.89 18.60 -7.05
CA LYS A 198 1.26 17.18 -6.86
C LYS A 198 2.62 16.90 -7.54
N ASP A 199 3.37 15.97 -6.97
CA ASP A 199 4.60 15.50 -7.60
C ASP A 199 4.32 14.96 -9.00
N PHE A 200 5.31 15.08 -9.89
CA PHE A 200 5.13 14.66 -11.27
C PHE A 200 4.92 13.15 -11.32
N ASP A 201 3.76 12.76 -11.83
CA ASP A 201 3.36 11.38 -11.99
C ASP A 201 2.93 11.16 -13.46
N PRO A 202 3.80 10.55 -14.28
CA PRO A 202 3.58 10.45 -15.71
C PRO A 202 2.39 9.53 -16.02
N LYS A 203 1.53 9.94 -16.96
CA LYS A 203 0.39 9.14 -17.45
C LYS A 203 0.85 8.04 -18.40
N MET A 204 1.32 6.94 -17.80
CA MET A 204 1.88 5.76 -18.45
C MET A 204 1.25 4.45 -17.94
N ASP A 205 0.02 4.51 -17.46
CA ASP A 205 -0.71 3.41 -16.84
C ASP A 205 -0.64 2.11 -17.66
N GLN A 206 -0.81 2.19 -18.99
CA GLN A 206 -0.74 1.03 -19.87
C GLN A 206 0.67 0.38 -19.85
N THR A 207 1.72 1.19 -19.85
CA THR A 207 3.12 0.71 -19.75
C THR A 207 3.38 0.10 -18.38
N GLN A 208 2.97 0.79 -17.31
CA GLN A 208 3.12 0.35 -15.93
C GLN A 208 2.40 -0.98 -15.65
N LEU A 209 1.15 -1.12 -16.08
CA LEU A 209 0.37 -2.35 -15.96
C LEU A 209 1.01 -3.50 -16.75
N PHE A 210 1.55 -3.22 -17.94
CA PHE A 210 2.23 -4.23 -18.74
C PHE A 210 3.52 -4.74 -18.09
N ASP A 211 4.34 -3.84 -17.54
CA ASP A 211 5.58 -4.20 -16.86
C ASP A 211 5.32 -4.89 -15.50
N ALA A 212 4.24 -4.51 -14.80
CA ALA A 212 3.71 -5.25 -13.66
C ALA A 212 3.27 -6.67 -14.05
N ALA A 213 2.55 -6.81 -15.17
CA ALA A 213 2.11 -8.12 -15.65
C ALA A 213 3.29 -9.03 -16.00
N LYS A 214 4.34 -8.49 -16.64
CA LYS A 214 5.59 -9.20 -16.90
C LYS A 214 6.29 -9.65 -15.62
N GLU A 215 6.37 -8.79 -14.62
CA GLU A 215 6.93 -9.14 -13.31
C GLU A 215 6.16 -10.29 -12.69
N PHE A 216 4.85 -10.15 -12.56
CA PHE A 216 4.00 -11.19 -12.00
C PHE A 216 4.16 -12.52 -12.75
N GLY A 217 4.12 -12.49 -14.09
CA GLY A 217 4.27 -13.68 -14.93
C GLY A 217 5.62 -14.36 -14.74
N LYS A 218 6.70 -13.58 -14.69
CA LYS A 218 8.05 -14.08 -14.43
C LYS A 218 8.16 -14.74 -13.05
N ASP A 219 7.64 -14.12 -12.01
CA ASP A 219 7.65 -14.70 -10.66
C ASP A 219 6.76 -15.94 -10.56
N TYR A 220 5.63 -15.96 -11.26
CA TYR A 220 4.72 -17.10 -11.31
C TYR A 220 5.34 -18.33 -12.00
N HIS A 221 6.00 -18.14 -13.15
CA HIS A 221 6.57 -19.23 -13.94
C HIS A 221 7.92 -19.71 -13.43
N ASP A 222 8.81 -18.80 -13.04
CA ASP A 222 10.21 -19.12 -12.78
C ASP A 222 10.53 -19.31 -11.29
N GLY A 223 9.51 -19.23 -10.44
CA GLY A 223 9.69 -19.24 -8.99
C GLY A 223 10.00 -17.86 -8.42
N TYR A 224 9.94 -17.77 -7.10
CA TYR A 224 10.33 -16.56 -6.39
C TYR A 224 11.80 -16.21 -6.68
N ARG A 225 12.03 -15.11 -7.40
CA ARG A 225 13.36 -14.59 -7.69
C ARG A 225 13.68 -13.48 -6.71
N ILE A 226 14.63 -13.73 -5.81
CA ILE A 226 15.37 -12.63 -5.19
C ILE A 226 16.58 -12.38 -6.11
N PRO A 227 16.80 -11.15 -6.60
CA PRO A 227 18.00 -10.81 -7.35
C PRO A 227 19.26 -11.19 -6.58
N ASP A 228 20.26 -11.78 -7.26
CA ASP A 228 21.49 -12.24 -6.58
C ASP A 228 22.25 -11.06 -5.91
N ASN A 229 22.08 -9.82 -6.41
CA ASN A 229 22.43 -8.57 -5.75
C ASN A 229 21.15 -7.75 -5.55
N LEU A 230 20.61 -7.77 -4.34
CA LEU A 230 19.28 -7.23 -4.05
C LEU A 230 19.21 -5.71 -4.17
N ALA A 231 20.19 -5.03 -3.57
CA ALA A 231 20.37 -3.59 -3.60
C ALA A 231 21.56 -3.22 -2.72
N GLN A 232 22.11 -2.03 -2.94
CA GLN A 232 22.79 -1.27 -1.89
C GLN A 232 21.89 -0.11 -1.51
N LEU A 233 21.64 0.04 -0.22
CA LEU A 233 21.01 1.24 0.33
C LEU A 233 22.10 2.05 1.03
N VAL A 234 22.39 3.24 0.50
CA VAL A 234 23.33 4.19 1.12
C VAL A 234 22.54 5.08 2.06
N LEU A 235 22.86 5.04 3.34
CA LEU A 235 22.28 5.89 4.36
C LEU A 235 23.32 6.96 4.73
N ASP A 236 23.21 8.13 4.10
CA ASP A 236 24.09 9.29 4.35
C ASP A 236 24.02 9.77 5.79
N THR A 237 22.84 9.64 6.38
CA THR A 237 22.62 9.77 7.82
C THR A 237 21.67 8.67 8.25
N VAL A 238 21.96 8.04 9.40
CA VAL A 238 21.02 7.11 10.03
C VAL A 238 19.94 7.93 10.74
N LEU A 239 19.21 8.75 9.98
CA LEU A 239 18.07 9.54 10.47
C LEU A 239 16.73 8.94 10.03
N GLN A 240 16.77 7.86 9.24
CA GLN A 240 15.56 7.10 8.94
C GLN A 240 15.09 6.39 10.22
N PRO A 241 13.81 6.55 10.62
CA PRO A 241 13.40 6.28 12.00
C PRO A 241 13.51 4.80 12.35
N VAL A 242 13.17 3.91 11.41
CA VAL A 242 13.09 2.46 11.64
C VAL A 242 13.26 1.69 10.32
N ILE A 243 14.18 0.74 10.25
CA ILE A 243 14.34 -0.24 9.16
C ILE A 243 14.32 -1.65 9.75
N PHE A 244 13.50 -2.53 9.16
CA PHE A 244 13.43 -3.95 9.49
C PHE A 244 13.77 -4.82 8.28
N VAL A 245 14.27 -6.03 8.56
CA VAL A 245 14.52 -7.10 7.59
C VAL A 245 13.42 -8.17 7.72
N LEU A 246 13.02 -8.76 6.59
CA LEU A 246 12.04 -9.86 6.51
C LEU A 246 12.72 -11.22 6.60
N ASN A 247 12.02 -12.21 7.17
CA ASN A 247 12.53 -13.58 7.30
C ASN A 247 12.41 -14.34 5.97
N THR A 248 13.55 -14.75 5.40
CA THR A 248 13.60 -15.46 4.11
C THR A 248 12.98 -16.86 4.08
N ASP A 249 12.78 -17.50 5.24
CA ASP A 249 12.12 -18.81 5.26
C ASP A 249 10.61 -18.68 5.05
N ASP A 250 9.99 -17.69 5.71
CA ASP A 250 8.58 -17.35 5.52
C ASP A 250 8.32 -16.91 4.09
N GLU A 251 9.28 -16.21 3.52
CA GLU A 251 9.26 -15.72 2.15
C GLU A 251 9.02 -16.82 1.09
N ALA A 252 9.72 -17.95 1.19
CA ALA A 252 9.52 -19.08 0.28
C ALA A 252 8.19 -19.80 0.55
N GLN A 253 7.77 -19.89 1.81
CA GLN A 253 6.50 -20.51 2.19
C GLN A 253 5.30 -19.69 1.70
N GLU A 254 5.34 -18.37 1.85
CA GLU A 254 4.33 -17.45 1.34
C GLU A 254 4.16 -17.57 -0.16
N TYR A 255 5.27 -17.58 -0.91
CA TYR A 255 5.23 -17.77 -2.36
C TYR A 255 4.47 -19.05 -2.73
N ARG A 256 4.86 -20.19 -2.14
CA ARG A 256 4.23 -21.49 -2.43
C ARG A 256 2.75 -21.49 -2.07
N ARG A 257 2.39 -20.92 -0.92
CA ARG A 257 1.00 -20.83 -0.46
C ARG A 257 0.16 -19.96 -1.39
N MET A 258 0.61 -18.74 -1.67
CA MET A 258 -0.09 -17.79 -2.55
C MET A 258 -0.25 -18.36 -3.96
N LYS A 259 0.80 -18.98 -4.52
CA LYS A 259 0.73 -19.64 -5.83
C LYS A 259 -0.32 -20.75 -5.84
N ARG A 260 -0.24 -21.70 -4.91
CA ARG A 260 -1.18 -22.81 -4.80
C ARG A 260 -2.63 -22.34 -4.60
N ASP A 261 -2.83 -21.41 -3.68
CA ASP A 261 -4.17 -20.94 -3.30
C ASP A 261 -4.79 -20.06 -4.41
N GLY A 262 -3.95 -19.33 -5.15
CA GLY A 262 -4.36 -18.61 -6.36
C GLY A 262 -4.72 -19.56 -7.50
N GLU A 263 -3.86 -20.55 -7.81
CA GLU A 263 -4.11 -21.56 -8.84
C GLU A 263 -5.42 -22.31 -8.62
N ALA A 264 -5.73 -22.68 -7.37
CA ALA A 264 -6.97 -23.36 -7.01
C ALA A 264 -8.24 -22.52 -7.30
N ARG A 265 -8.13 -21.20 -7.39
CA ARG A 265 -9.25 -20.27 -7.61
C ARG A 265 -9.39 -19.81 -9.06
N VAL A 266 -8.41 -20.08 -9.93
CA VAL A 266 -8.42 -19.63 -11.32
C VAL A 266 -9.66 -20.14 -12.06
N VAL A 267 -10.01 -21.42 -11.92
CA VAL A 267 -11.15 -22.03 -12.61
C VAL A 267 -12.50 -21.44 -12.19
N VAL A 268 -12.58 -20.87 -10.99
CA VAL A 268 -13.80 -20.21 -10.50
C VAL A 268 -14.01 -18.87 -11.22
N LEU A 269 -12.95 -18.06 -11.33
CA LEU A 269 -13.00 -16.77 -12.02
C LEU A 269 -12.98 -16.89 -13.54
N PHE A 270 -12.26 -17.88 -14.08
CA PHE A 270 -12.03 -18.11 -15.51
C PHE A 270 -12.36 -19.57 -15.85
N PRO A 271 -13.65 -19.90 -16.02
CA PRO A 271 -14.08 -21.27 -16.34
C PRO A 271 -13.63 -21.68 -17.73
N GLU A 272 -13.42 -22.98 -17.94
CA GLU A 272 -13.00 -23.54 -19.25
C GLU A 272 -13.98 -23.25 -20.39
N ALA A 273 -15.29 -23.12 -20.07
CA ALA A 273 -16.32 -22.73 -21.02
C ALA A 273 -16.24 -21.25 -21.48
N GLY A 274 -15.30 -20.48 -20.92
CA GLY A 274 -15.05 -19.08 -21.23
C GLY A 274 -15.79 -18.10 -20.32
N GLU A 275 -15.31 -16.86 -20.27
CA GLU A 275 -15.80 -15.83 -19.34
C GLU A 275 -17.29 -15.50 -19.46
N ALA A 276 -17.87 -15.67 -20.65
CA ALA A 276 -19.30 -15.48 -20.89
C ALA A 276 -20.16 -16.49 -20.12
N SER A 277 -19.62 -17.68 -19.80
CA SER A 277 -20.39 -18.75 -19.14
C SER A 277 -20.74 -18.44 -17.69
N ASN A 278 -20.02 -17.52 -17.04
CA ASN A 278 -20.26 -17.13 -15.65
C ASN A 278 -20.40 -15.61 -15.46
N ALA A 279 -20.59 -14.83 -16.53
CA ALA A 279 -20.57 -13.36 -16.48
C ALA A 279 -21.55 -12.76 -15.45
N GLU A 280 -22.78 -13.26 -15.41
CA GLU A 280 -23.84 -12.82 -14.49
C GLU A 280 -23.83 -13.57 -13.14
N GLN A 281 -22.91 -14.52 -12.95
CA GLN A 281 -22.75 -15.26 -11.70
C GLN A 281 -21.82 -14.47 -10.76
N PRO A 282 -21.84 -14.71 -9.43
CA PRO A 282 -20.97 -14.00 -8.49
C PRO A 282 -19.49 -14.00 -8.91
N ALA A 283 -18.98 -15.10 -9.45
CA ALA A 283 -17.60 -15.17 -9.95
C ALA A 283 -17.31 -14.26 -11.15
N GLY A 284 -18.25 -14.10 -12.09
CA GLY A 284 -18.11 -13.17 -13.21
C GLY A 284 -18.17 -11.71 -12.75
N LEU A 285 -19.05 -11.39 -11.80
CA LEU A 285 -19.13 -10.06 -11.19
C LEU A 285 -17.87 -9.71 -10.38
N VAL A 286 -17.29 -10.68 -9.67
CA VAL A 286 -16.00 -10.50 -8.98
C VAL A 286 -14.85 -10.32 -9.96
N ARG A 287 -14.83 -11.07 -11.07
CA ARG A 287 -13.85 -10.84 -12.15
C ARG A 287 -13.99 -9.41 -12.71
N ALA A 288 -15.22 -8.94 -12.94
CA ALA A 288 -15.48 -7.58 -13.41
C ALA A 288 -15.06 -6.52 -12.38
N LEU A 289 -15.23 -6.79 -11.07
CA LEU A 289 -14.73 -5.92 -10.00
C LEU A 289 -13.20 -5.77 -10.07
N PHE A 290 -12.47 -6.87 -10.26
CA PHE A 290 -11.01 -6.81 -10.44
C PHE A 290 -10.61 -6.09 -11.75
N ASP A 291 -11.32 -6.34 -12.84
CA ASP A 291 -11.04 -5.75 -14.15
C ASP A 291 -11.31 -4.23 -14.16
N ASP A 292 -12.40 -3.75 -13.57
CA ASP A 292 -12.85 -2.36 -13.75
C ASP A 292 -12.79 -1.49 -12.48
N GLN A 293 -12.62 -2.03 -11.28
CA GLN A 293 -12.67 -1.24 -10.03
C GLN A 293 -11.39 -1.31 -9.19
N ILE A 294 -10.73 -2.47 -9.14
CA ILE A 294 -9.54 -2.64 -8.30
C ILE A 294 -8.30 -2.22 -9.09
N HIS A 295 -7.61 -1.22 -8.54
CA HIS A 295 -6.33 -0.74 -9.09
C HIS A 295 -5.18 -1.69 -8.72
N ASP A 296 -4.02 -1.51 -9.35
CA ASP A 296 -2.77 -2.16 -8.99
C ASP A 296 -1.77 -1.11 -8.49
N SER A 297 -1.72 -0.93 -7.18
CA SER A 297 -0.81 0.04 -6.58
C SER A 297 0.66 -0.31 -6.82
N ARG A 298 1.03 -1.58 -7.07
CA ARG A 298 2.42 -1.98 -7.36
C ARG A 298 2.85 -1.60 -8.78
N ALA A 299 1.91 -1.57 -9.73
CA ALA A 299 2.21 -1.09 -11.09
C ALA A 299 2.67 0.37 -11.07
N TRP A 300 2.11 1.16 -10.16
CA TRP A 300 2.33 2.60 -10.05
C TRP A 300 3.42 3.00 -9.05
N PHE A 301 3.44 2.38 -7.87
CA PHE A 301 4.17 2.88 -6.70
C PHE A 301 5.68 3.02 -6.94
N MET A 302 6.16 4.26 -6.80
CA MET A 302 7.56 4.69 -6.98
C MET A 302 8.18 4.39 -8.35
N TYR A 303 7.38 4.04 -9.37
CA TYR A 303 7.89 3.65 -10.69
C TYR A 303 8.76 4.74 -11.33
N ALA A 304 8.29 5.98 -11.28
CA ALA A 304 9.02 7.13 -11.80
C ALA A 304 10.25 7.47 -10.95
N ALA A 305 10.14 7.40 -9.62
CA ALA A 305 11.20 7.79 -8.69
C ALA A 305 12.37 6.80 -8.64
N LEU A 306 12.10 5.50 -8.77
CA LEU A 306 13.13 4.46 -8.71
C LEU A 306 13.62 4.02 -10.10
N GLY A 307 12.95 4.43 -11.18
CA GLY A 307 13.18 3.90 -12.53
C GLY A 307 12.83 2.41 -12.69
N THR A 308 12.28 1.81 -11.63
CA THR A 308 11.81 0.43 -11.48
C THR A 308 10.73 0.43 -10.38
N ARG A 309 10.07 -0.70 -10.10
CA ARG A 309 9.18 -0.79 -8.91
C ARG A 309 9.99 -1.20 -7.67
N GLU A 310 9.37 -1.07 -6.49
CA GLU A 310 9.96 -1.43 -5.19
C GLU A 310 10.68 -2.79 -5.23
N MET A 311 11.99 -2.78 -4.92
CA MET A 311 12.89 -3.91 -5.10
C MET A 311 12.73 -5.01 -4.04
N TRP A 312 12.18 -4.69 -2.86
CA TRP A 312 12.20 -5.56 -1.68
C TRP A 312 10.89 -6.34 -1.46
N THR A 313 9.85 -6.02 -2.21
CA THR A 313 8.54 -6.69 -2.13
C THR A 313 8.16 -7.22 -3.50
N GLY A 314 7.10 -8.04 -3.56
CA GLY A 314 6.61 -8.66 -4.79
C GLY A 314 5.13 -9.00 -4.68
N TYR A 315 4.52 -9.43 -5.79
CA TYR A 315 3.13 -9.87 -5.78
C TYR A 315 2.89 -11.14 -4.94
N PHE A 316 3.92 -11.96 -4.75
CA PHE A 316 3.88 -13.21 -3.97
C PHE A 316 4.39 -13.02 -2.52
N ARG A 317 3.95 -11.93 -1.89
CA ARG A 317 4.20 -11.62 -0.48
C ARG A 317 2.88 -11.25 0.17
N TYR A 318 2.57 -11.78 1.35
CA TYR A 318 1.45 -11.26 2.13
C TYR A 318 1.74 -9.83 2.60
N ARG A 319 0.70 -9.03 2.81
CA ARG A 319 0.86 -7.70 3.40
C ARG A 319 1.32 -7.84 4.86
N MET A 320 2.27 -7.01 5.29
CA MET A 320 2.58 -6.88 6.72
C MET A 320 1.46 -6.14 7.43
N ILE A 321 0.98 -6.68 8.54
CA ILE A 321 -0.09 -6.11 9.35
C ILE A 321 0.44 -5.92 10.75
N TYR A 322 0.36 -4.68 11.26
CA TYR A 322 0.79 -4.35 12.61
C TYR A 322 -0.43 -4.30 13.53
N PHE A 323 -0.33 -4.97 14.68
CA PHE A 323 -1.31 -5.00 15.75
C PHE A 323 -0.67 -4.44 17.01
N SER A 324 -0.72 -3.12 17.16
CA SER A 324 0.02 -2.40 18.21
C SER A 324 1.52 -2.77 18.15
N GLU A 325 2.06 -3.41 19.18
CA GLU A 325 3.46 -3.82 19.23
C GLU A 325 3.79 -5.06 18.39
N ARG A 326 2.76 -5.78 17.92
CA ARG A 326 2.91 -7.04 17.19
C ARG A 326 2.87 -6.85 15.68
N CYS A 327 3.46 -7.78 14.94
CA CYS A 327 3.38 -7.86 13.50
C CYS A 327 2.97 -9.27 13.05
N SER A 328 2.15 -9.36 12.01
CA SER A 328 1.73 -10.62 11.38
C SER A 328 2.90 -11.42 10.81
N LYS A 329 4.06 -10.78 10.60
CA LYS A 329 5.30 -11.41 10.13
C LYS A 329 6.42 -11.16 11.13
N PRO A 330 7.37 -12.10 11.29
CA PRO A 330 8.52 -11.86 12.14
C PRO A 330 9.49 -10.90 11.44
N LEU A 331 9.94 -9.88 12.16
CA LEU A 331 10.82 -8.83 11.66
C LEU A 331 12.13 -8.83 12.46
N SER A 332 13.25 -8.62 11.77
CA SER A 332 14.56 -8.37 12.41
C SER A 332 14.87 -6.88 12.36
N PRO A 333 15.10 -6.20 13.49
CA PRO A 333 15.46 -4.79 13.49
C PRO A 333 16.85 -4.57 12.89
N LEU A 334 17.01 -3.53 12.07
CA LEU A 334 18.30 -3.16 11.46
C LEU A 334 18.70 -1.75 11.83
N VAL A 335 17.79 -0.79 11.68
CA VAL A 335 17.95 0.59 12.15
C VAL A 335 16.80 0.92 13.07
N LEU A 336 17.07 1.41 14.28
CA LEU A 336 16.06 1.84 15.23
C LEU A 336 16.47 3.15 15.89
N ALA A 337 15.57 4.14 15.86
CA ALA A 337 15.79 5.46 16.46
C ALA A 337 17.10 6.14 15.97
N GLY A 338 17.52 5.83 14.75
CA GLY A 338 18.75 6.34 14.16
C GLY A 338 20.03 5.60 14.52
N ASP A 339 19.95 4.46 15.21
CA ASP A 339 21.09 3.60 15.52
C ASP A 339 21.01 2.27 14.76
N LEU A 340 22.16 1.73 14.35
CA LEU A 340 22.26 0.39 13.79
C LEU A 340 22.18 -0.65 14.91
N VAL A 341 21.22 -1.57 14.81
CA VAL A 341 20.95 -2.52 15.88
C VAL A 341 22.02 -3.60 15.92
N GLY A 342 22.77 -3.64 17.01
CA GLY A 342 23.82 -4.62 17.25
C GLY A 342 25.12 -4.40 16.47
N PHE A 343 25.34 -3.20 15.91
CA PHE A 343 26.61 -2.77 15.32
C PHE A 343 27.13 -1.52 16.06
N ALA A 344 28.45 -1.28 15.98
CA ALA A 344 29.03 -0.06 16.50
C ALA A 344 28.50 1.19 15.76
N THR A 345 28.30 2.29 16.48
CA THR A 345 27.86 3.58 15.91
C THR A 345 28.90 4.14 14.95
N VAL A 346 28.46 4.72 13.84
CA VAL A 346 29.33 5.35 12.83
C VAL A 346 28.90 6.78 12.57
N THR A 347 29.88 7.67 12.42
CA THR A 347 29.66 9.12 12.24
C THR A 347 29.38 9.50 10.79
N ALA A 348 29.81 8.71 9.81
CA ALA A 348 29.84 9.10 8.40
C ALA A 348 28.75 8.45 7.52
N GLY A 349 27.87 7.65 8.10
CA GLY A 349 26.84 6.89 7.38
C GLY A 349 27.28 5.47 7.03
N VAL A 350 26.33 4.69 6.51
CA VAL A 350 26.52 3.26 6.22
C VAL A 350 26.00 2.85 4.85
N VAL A 351 26.57 1.78 4.33
CA VAL A 351 26.03 1.07 3.16
C VAL A 351 25.46 -0.26 3.63
N LEU A 352 24.15 -0.41 3.50
CA LEU A 352 23.48 -1.70 3.71
C LEU A 352 23.51 -2.47 2.39
N SER A 353 24.29 -3.54 2.34
CA SER A 353 24.36 -4.43 1.19
C SER A 353 23.55 -5.69 1.47
N PHE A 354 22.51 -5.90 0.68
CA PHE A 354 21.64 -7.06 0.75
C PHE A 354 22.12 -8.09 -0.27
N ARG A 355 22.52 -9.27 0.19
CA ARG A 355 23.01 -10.37 -0.65
C ARG A 355 22.28 -11.66 -0.32
N GLN A 356 22.11 -12.53 -1.31
CA GLN A 356 21.66 -13.89 -1.03
C GLN A 356 22.84 -14.83 -0.85
N LYS A 357 22.78 -15.63 0.22
CA LYS A 357 23.67 -16.78 0.39
C LYS A 357 22.91 -18.04 0.01
N ARG A 358 23.45 -18.80 -0.95
CA ARG A 358 22.98 -20.18 -1.19
C ARG A 358 23.39 -21.04 0.01
N LEU A 359 22.42 -21.60 0.72
CA LEU A 359 22.72 -22.64 1.71
C LEU A 359 23.18 -23.89 0.95
N THR A 360 24.46 -24.24 1.10
CA THR A 360 25.06 -25.47 0.57
C THR A 360 25.26 -26.43 1.74
N GLY A 361 24.68 -27.63 1.68
CA GLY A 361 24.77 -28.62 2.75
C GLY A 361 23.58 -29.58 2.78
N LYS A 362 23.61 -30.60 3.65
CA LYS A 362 22.60 -31.68 3.76
C LYS A 362 21.14 -31.18 3.91
N LEU A 363 20.92 -29.94 4.32
CA LEU A 363 19.60 -29.29 4.35
C LEU A 363 19.01 -29.03 2.94
N ALA A 364 19.84 -28.91 1.91
CA ALA A 364 19.40 -28.80 0.52
C ALA A 364 18.71 -30.08 0.00
N GLY A 365 18.96 -31.25 0.61
CA GLY A 365 18.37 -32.53 0.21
C GLY A 365 16.94 -32.78 0.73
N LEU A 366 16.48 -32.01 1.70
CA LEU A 366 15.12 -32.12 2.28
C LEU A 366 14.14 -31.12 1.66
N ALA A 367 14.64 -30.10 0.97
CA ALA A 367 13.83 -29.12 0.25
C ALA A 367 13.60 -29.59 -1.19
N ALA A 368 12.69 -30.56 -1.35
CA ALA A 368 12.13 -30.86 -2.66
C ALA A 368 11.55 -29.56 -3.25
N THR A 369 12.15 -29.08 -4.34
CA THR A 369 11.78 -27.87 -5.09
C THR A 369 11.98 -26.54 -4.36
N GLY A 370 13.24 -26.14 -4.23
CA GLY A 370 13.63 -24.75 -3.96
C GLY A 370 14.82 -24.68 -3.04
N ALA A 371 15.99 -24.30 -3.58
CA ALA A 371 17.19 -24.04 -2.80
C ALA A 371 16.84 -23.02 -1.69
N VAL A 372 16.98 -23.42 -0.43
CA VAL A 372 16.86 -22.49 0.69
C VAL A 372 17.97 -21.46 0.53
N ARG A 373 17.59 -20.19 0.40
CA ARG A 373 18.51 -19.05 0.28
C ARG A 373 18.26 -18.17 1.50
N SER A 374 19.31 -17.79 2.22
CA SER A 374 19.21 -16.83 3.31
C SER A 374 19.59 -15.44 2.82
N LEU A 375 18.90 -14.41 3.31
CA LEU A 375 19.31 -13.02 3.11
C LEU A 375 20.41 -12.69 4.10
N GLU A 376 21.54 -12.22 3.57
CA GLU A 376 22.64 -11.68 4.34
C GLU A 376 22.63 -10.16 4.18
N VAL A 377 22.52 -9.45 5.29
CA VAL A 377 22.66 -8.00 5.34
C VAL A 377 24.07 -7.68 5.83
N ALA A 378 24.93 -7.26 4.91
CA ALA A 378 26.22 -6.71 5.26
C ALA A 378 26.06 -5.22 5.55
N VAL A 379 26.52 -4.79 6.73
CA VAL A 379 26.55 -3.38 7.12
C VAL A 379 27.99 -2.90 6.94
N LEU A 380 28.21 -2.02 5.98
CA LEU A 380 29.54 -1.51 5.62
C LEU A 380 29.67 -0.05 6.04
N ASP A 381 30.85 0.35 6.53
CA ASP A 381 31.20 1.75 6.71
C ASP A 381 31.24 2.44 5.34
N LYS A 382 30.60 3.61 5.22
CA LYS A 382 30.50 4.31 3.94
C LYS A 382 31.85 4.83 3.42
N ILE A 383 32.78 5.18 4.33
CA ILE A 383 34.08 5.74 3.98
C ILE A 383 35.06 4.62 3.63
N THR A 384 35.20 3.62 4.50
CA THR A 384 36.20 2.56 4.33
C THR A 384 35.73 1.43 3.42
N GLY A 385 34.41 1.24 3.29
CA GLY A 385 33.81 0.10 2.59
C GLY A 385 33.95 -1.22 3.35
N GLU A 386 34.51 -1.22 4.56
CA GLU A 386 34.71 -2.40 5.39
C GLU A 386 33.46 -2.73 6.20
N ALA A 387 33.30 -4.01 6.58
CA ALA A 387 32.18 -4.44 7.41
C ALA A 387 32.29 -3.88 8.83
N LEU A 388 31.19 -3.33 9.34
CA LEU A 388 31.14 -2.84 10.71
C LEU A 388 31.21 -4.00 11.71
N PRO A 389 31.98 -3.84 12.81
CA PRO A 389 32.05 -4.86 13.83
C PRO A 389 30.70 -4.99 14.54
N GLU A 390 30.25 -6.24 14.70
CA GLU A 390 29.08 -6.56 15.52
C GLU A 390 29.41 -6.37 17.00
N LEU A 391 28.49 -5.76 17.74
CA LEU A 391 28.60 -5.65 19.19
C LEU A 391 28.32 -7.01 19.87
N PRO A 392 28.90 -7.29 21.04
CA PRO A 392 28.52 -8.46 21.84
C PRO A 392 27.01 -8.49 22.07
N GLY A 393 26.36 -9.62 21.75
CA GLY A 393 24.89 -9.74 21.83
C GLY A 393 24.12 -9.16 20.64
N GLY A 394 24.82 -8.60 19.64
CA GLY A 394 24.20 -7.91 18.50
C GLY A 394 23.27 -8.81 17.68
N ALA A 395 23.64 -10.08 17.49
CA ALA A 395 22.80 -11.06 16.79
C ALA A 395 21.47 -11.32 17.52
N GLN A 396 21.48 -11.39 18.85
CA GLN A 396 20.26 -11.56 19.66
C GLN A 396 19.35 -10.32 19.57
N LEU A 397 19.93 -9.13 19.52
CA LEU A 397 19.17 -7.88 19.31
C LEU A 397 18.53 -7.82 17.92
N ARG A 398 19.10 -8.52 16.94
CA ARG A 398 18.58 -8.66 15.58
C ARG A 398 17.79 -9.97 15.36
N ALA A 399 17.40 -10.67 16.43
CA ALA A 399 16.59 -11.87 16.27
C ALA A 399 15.22 -11.50 15.66
N PHE A 400 14.76 -12.31 14.71
CA PHE A 400 13.43 -12.16 14.12
C PHE A 400 12.34 -12.33 15.19
N THR A 401 11.42 -11.37 15.26
CA THR A 401 10.34 -11.36 16.27
C THR A 401 9.01 -10.89 15.70
N HIS A 402 7.91 -11.44 16.23
CA HIS A 402 6.56 -10.95 15.99
C HIS A 402 6.18 -9.73 16.84
N GLU A 403 7.10 -9.23 17.66
CA GLU A 403 6.90 -8.09 18.58
C GLU A 403 7.85 -6.92 18.26
N PRO A 404 7.92 -6.44 17.01
CA PRO A 404 8.85 -5.39 16.62
C PRO A 404 8.62 -4.08 17.38
N GLY A 405 7.38 -3.78 17.80
CA GLY A 405 7.07 -2.57 18.56
C GLY A 405 7.69 -2.58 19.96
N THR A 406 7.73 -3.74 20.62
CA THR A 406 8.40 -3.91 21.91
C THR A 406 9.90 -3.65 21.77
N VAL A 407 10.53 -4.16 20.71
CA VAL A 407 11.96 -3.92 20.45
C VAL A 407 12.24 -2.44 20.16
N VAL A 408 11.39 -1.77 19.38
CA VAL A 408 11.48 -0.32 19.12
C VAL A 408 11.36 0.47 20.42
N ALA A 409 10.39 0.12 21.28
CA ALA A 409 10.16 0.81 22.54
C ALA A 409 11.36 0.68 23.49
N GLN A 410 11.92 -0.53 23.65
CA GLN A 410 13.12 -0.78 24.46
C GLN A 410 14.33 0.01 23.94
N GLN A 411 14.53 0.06 22.61
CA GLN A 411 15.63 0.81 22.01
C GLN A 411 15.49 2.32 22.21
N LYS A 412 14.28 2.86 22.05
CA LYS A 412 14.00 4.28 22.33
C LYS A 412 14.24 4.62 23.80
N ALA A 413 13.82 3.76 24.73
CA ALA A 413 14.06 3.96 26.16
C ALA A 413 15.55 4.00 26.50
N ARG A 414 16.32 3.02 26.01
CA ARG A 414 17.79 2.99 26.18
C ARG A 414 18.47 4.24 25.62
N LYS A 415 18.07 4.68 24.42
CA LYS A 415 18.62 5.89 23.82
C LYS A 415 18.28 7.14 24.63
N ALA A 416 17.08 7.23 25.17
CA ALA A 416 16.67 8.33 26.04
C ALA A 416 17.50 8.36 27.34
N GLU A 417 17.77 7.19 27.94
CA GLU A 417 18.65 7.07 29.10
C GLU A 417 20.09 7.50 28.78
N GLU A 418 20.65 7.08 27.64
CA GLU A 418 21.99 7.49 27.20
C GLU A 418 22.06 9.00 26.93
N GLN A 419 21.04 9.58 26.29
CA GLN A 419 20.95 11.02 26.05
C GLN A 419 20.84 11.80 27.36
N LEU A 420 20.03 11.31 28.31
CA LEU A 420 19.91 11.89 29.63
C LEU A 420 21.24 11.83 30.38
N ALA A 421 21.92 10.69 30.38
CA ALA A 421 23.22 10.52 31.02
C ALA A 421 24.29 11.44 30.39
N ARG A 422 24.32 11.58 29.06
CA ARG A 422 25.21 12.53 28.36
C ARG A 422 24.87 13.98 28.70
N GLY A 423 23.59 14.32 28.76
CA GLY A 423 23.13 15.64 29.16
C GLY A 423 23.55 15.97 30.59
N GLN A 424 23.35 15.03 31.52
CA GLN A 424 23.79 15.14 32.92
C GLN A 424 25.31 15.28 33.04
N ALA A 425 26.09 14.51 32.27
CA ALA A 425 27.55 14.60 32.25
C ALA A 425 28.08 15.89 31.62
N ALA A 426 27.29 16.55 30.76
CA ALA A 426 27.64 17.82 30.14
C ALA A 426 27.23 19.05 30.98
N LEU A 427 26.42 18.86 32.04
CA LEU A 427 26.09 19.94 32.97
C LEU A 427 27.37 20.41 33.68
N PRO A 428 27.65 21.73 33.72
CA PRO A 428 28.74 22.26 34.52
C PRO A 428 28.56 21.82 35.98
N ALA A 429 29.66 21.48 36.67
CA ALA A 429 29.60 21.07 38.08
C ALA A 429 28.95 22.12 39.00
N SER A 430 28.84 23.38 38.57
CA SER A 430 28.13 24.44 39.29
C SER A 430 26.59 24.37 39.19
N TRP A 431 26.05 23.49 38.35
CA TRP A 431 24.61 23.26 38.17
C TRP A 431 24.11 21.97 38.84
N LEU A 432 25.03 21.12 39.32
CA LEU A 432 24.77 19.96 40.16
C LEU A 432 24.89 20.37 41.63
#